data_AF-A0A2E4MUJ2-F1
#
_entry.id   AF-A0A2E4MUJ2-F1
#
_cell.length_a   1.000
_cell.length_b   1.000
_cell.length_c   1.000
_cell.angle_alpha   90.00
_cell.angle_beta   90.00
_cell.angle_gamma   90.00
#
_symmetry.space_group_name_H-M   'P 1'
#
loop_
_entity.id
_entity.type
_entity.pdbx_description
1 polymer ?
#
loop_
_entity_poly.entity_id
_entity_poly.type
_entity_poly.pdbx_seq_one_letter_code
_entity_poly.pdbx_strand_id
1 'polypeptide(L)'
;MRCHRNTVRSTQQSSGLPTTSTHRKFDMFLARIAGTITSTIKHDAYASTKLMIVQPITPDGDDTGDSLVAVDTVGTGVGEQVLVIRQGVAAAQVLHIDRPPIRSVIVGVVDEIQVA
;
A
#
# COMPACT_ATOMS: atom_id res chain seq x y z
N MET A 1 -35.54 18.48 14.25
CA MET A 1 -35.28 19.03 15.61
C MET A 1 -35.28 17.90 16.64
N ARG A 2 -34.11 17.52 17.16
CA ARG A 2 -33.84 17.27 18.59
C ARG A 2 -32.40 16.77 18.75
N CYS A 3 -31.55 17.72 19.10
CA CYS A 3 -30.16 17.54 19.49
C CYS A 3 -30.11 16.86 20.87
N HIS A 4 -29.41 15.74 21.00
CA HIS A 4 -29.01 15.18 22.29
C HIS A 4 -27.50 15.28 22.43
N ARG A 5 -27.09 16.22 23.27
CA ARG A 5 -25.73 16.35 23.81
C ARG A 5 -25.48 15.16 24.74
N ASN A 6 -24.38 14.45 24.53
CA ASN A 6 -23.83 13.55 25.52
C ASN A 6 -22.37 13.93 25.78
N THR A 7 -22.13 14.52 26.95
CA THR A 7 -20.82 14.89 27.48
C THR A 7 -20.16 13.67 28.10
N VAL A 8 -19.03 13.25 27.56
CA VAL A 8 -18.12 12.30 28.22
C VAL A 8 -16.83 13.04 28.56
N ARG A 9 -16.56 13.20 29.86
CA ARG A 9 -15.23 13.53 30.37
C ARG A 9 -14.46 12.22 30.49
N SER A 10 -13.34 12.09 29.79
CA SER A 10 -12.36 11.03 30.03
C SER A 10 -11.01 11.66 30.35
N THR A 11 -10.65 11.57 31.62
CA THR A 11 -9.32 11.28 32.18
C THR A 11 -8.17 11.24 31.19
N GLN A 12 -7.18 12.10 31.42
CA GLN A 12 -5.82 11.94 30.89
C GLN A 12 -5.26 10.58 31.35
N GLN A 13 -4.75 9.80 30.40
CA GLN A 13 -3.78 8.77 30.71
C GLN A 13 -2.71 8.70 29.61
N SER A 14 -1.50 9.04 30.03
CA SER A 14 -0.25 8.96 29.30
C SER A 14 0.07 7.52 28.89
N SER A 15 0.30 7.29 27.61
CA SER A 15 1.19 6.22 27.14
C SER A 15 1.79 6.66 25.81
N GLY A 16 3.12 6.55 25.69
CA GLY A 16 3.92 7.19 24.64
C GLY A 16 3.41 6.88 23.23
N LEU A 17 3.30 7.92 22.41
CA LEU A 17 3.06 7.75 20.98
C LEU A 17 4.22 6.94 20.38
N PRO A 18 3.95 5.85 19.65
CA PRO A 18 4.99 5.18 18.90
C PRO A 18 5.56 6.16 17.88
N THR A 19 6.89 6.14 17.82
CA THR A 19 7.78 6.98 17.02
C THR A 19 7.22 7.29 15.65
N THR A 20 7.15 8.57 15.30
CA THR A 20 6.94 9.04 13.93
C THR A 20 7.93 8.32 13.02
N SER A 21 7.46 7.31 12.28
CA SER A 21 8.28 6.66 11.27
C SER A 21 8.60 7.73 10.24
N THR A 22 9.87 8.09 10.12
CA THR A 22 10.36 8.94 9.06
C THR A 22 10.11 8.15 7.77
N HIS A 23 8.97 8.38 7.12
CA HIS A 23 8.68 7.78 5.82
C HIS A 23 9.78 8.22 4.86
N ARG A 24 10.82 7.39 4.70
CA ARG A 24 11.72 7.53 3.57
C ARG A 24 10.87 7.28 2.34
N LYS A 25 10.52 8.38 1.68
CA LYS A 25 9.67 8.43 0.51
C LYS A 25 10.50 7.93 -0.68
N PHE A 26 10.67 6.62 -0.77
CA PHE A 26 11.16 6.03 -1.99
C PHE A 26 9.98 5.91 -2.96
N ASP A 27 10.15 6.42 -4.18
CA ASP A 27 9.15 6.30 -5.24
C ASP A 27 8.99 4.84 -5.70
N MET A 28 9.99 3.99 -5.42
CA MET A 28 9.98 2.54 -5.64
C MET A 28 10.57 1.80 -4.43
N PHE A 29 9.97 0.68 -4.01
CA PHE A 29 10.41 -0.07 -2.83
C PHE A 29 10.10 -1.57 -2.94
N LEU A 30 10.82 -2.37 -2.15
CA LEU A 30 10.58 -3.81 -1.98
C LEU A 30 9.37 -4.03 -1.07
N ALA A 31 8.51 -4.96 -1.45
CA ALA A 31 7.38 -5.38 -0.63
C ALA A 31 7.14 -6.88 -0.76
N ARG A 32 6.36 -7.43 0.18
CA ARG A 32 5.78 -8.77 0.10
C ARG A 32 4.27 -8.67 -0.07
N ILE A 33 3.68 -9.54 -0.89
CA ILE A 33 2.23 -9.63 -1.01
C ILE A 33 1.67 -10.25 0.27
N ALA A 34 0.94 -9.46 1.05
CA ALA A 34 0.32 -9.87 2.31
C ALA A 34 -1.10 -10.42 2.13
N GLY A 35 -1.78 -10.09 1.01
CA GLY A 35 -3.14 -10.52 0.78
C GLY A 35 -3.77 -9.93 -0.48
N THR A 36 -5.04 -10.25 -0.70
CA THR A 36 -5.83 -9.78 -1.83
C THR A 36 -7.04 -8.97 -1.35
N ILE A 37 -7.44 -7.96 -2.11
CA ILE A 37 -8.65 -7.18 -1.86
C ILE A 37 -9.65 -7.43 -3.00
N THR A 38 -10.91 -7.65 -2.63
CA THR A 38 -12.02 -7.69 -3.58
C THR A 38 -12.96 -6.52 -3.32
N SER A 39 -13.34 -5.80 -4.37
CA SER A 39 -14.40 -4.78 -4.31
C SER A 39 -15.35 -4.93 -5.50
N THR A 40 -16.64 -5.09 -5.21
CA THR A 40 -17.71 -5.16 -6.20
C THR A 40 -17.99 -3.78 -6.82
N ILE A 41 -17.83 -2.72 -6.03
CA ILE A 41 -18.08 -1.33 -6.46
C ILE A 41 -16.77 -0.57 -6.34
N LYS A 42 -16.21 -0.15 -7.48
CA LYS A 42 -14.91 0.53 -7.59
C LYS A 42 -14.91 1.44 -8.80
N HIS A 43 -14.05 2.46 -8.78
CA HIS A 43 -13.87 3.36 -9.92
C HIS A 43 -13.43 2.57 -11.16
N ASP A 44 -13.85 2.99 -12.36
CA ASP A 44 -13.64 2.24 -13.62
C ASP A 44 -12.17 1.96 -13.94
N ALA A 45 -11.27 2.85 -13.51
CA ALA A 45 -9.82 2.64 -13.57
C ALA A 45 -9.33 1.34 -12.89
N TYR A 46 -10.16 0.71 -12.05
CA TYR A 46 -9.86 -0.56 -11.38
C TYR A 46 -10.63 -1.77 -11.95
N ALA A 47 -11.45 -1.59 -12.99
CA ALA A 47 -12.37 -2.63 -13.47
C ALA A 47 -11.64 -3.94 -13.82
N SER A 48 -10.48 -3.85 -14.47
CA SER A 48 -9.69 -4.99 -14.96
C SER A 48 -8.40 -5.22 -14.20
N THR A 49 -8.32 -4.78 -12.94
CA THR A 49 -7.11 -4.89 -12.13
C THR A 49 -7.33 -5.73 -10.87
N LYS A 50 -6.27 -6.42 -10.45
CA LYS A 50 -6.22 -7.08 -9.14
C LYS A 50 -5.71 -6.09 -8.10
N LEU A 51 -6.33 -6.11 -6.92
CA LEU A 51 -5.93 -5.28 -5.79
C LEU A 51 -5.23 -6.16 -4.76
N MET A 52 -4.00 -5.79 -4.41
CA MET A 52 -3.16 -6.56 -3.48
C MET A 52 -2.84 -5.70 -2.25
N ILE A 53 -2.82 -6.33 -1.09
CA ILE A 53 -2.20 -5.76 0.11
C ILE A 53 -0.71 -6.07 0.01
N VAL A 54 0.11 -5.04 0.08
CA VAL A 54 1.57 -5.18 0.05
C VAL A 54 2.15 -4.60 1.34
N GLN A 55 3.02 -5.37 1.98
CA GLN A 55 3.77 -4.97 3.16
C GLN A 55 5.18 -4.59 2.70
N PRO A 56 5.64 -3.33 2.83
CA PRO A 56 7.01 -2.99 2.51
C PRO A 56 8.00 -3.79 3.38
N ILE A 57 9.14 -4.17 2.82
CA ILE A 57 10.14 -5.01 3.48
C ILE A 57 11.56 -4.47 3.30
N THR A 58 12.47 -4.81 4.20
CA THR A 58 13.93 -4.70 3.99
C THR A 58 14.41 -5.75 2.99
N PRO A 59 15.66 -5.61 2.46
CA PRO A 59 16.32 -6.68 1.71
C PRO A 59 16.35 -8.03 2.45
N ASP A 60 16.42 -8.02 3.79
CA ASP A 60 16.43 -9.22 4.64
C ASP A 60 15.03 -9.83 4.83
N GLY A 61 13.98 -9.17 4.33
CA GLY A 61 12.59 -9.64 4.39
C GLY A 61 11.79 -9.14 5.59
N ASP A 62 12.40 -8.34 6.47
CA ASP A 62 11.74 -7.76 7.64
C ASP A 62 10.72 -6.68 7.24
N ASP A 63 9.58 -6.65 7.91
CA ASP A 63 8.54 -5.68 7.65
C ASP A 63 8.99 -4.25 7.99
N THR A 64 8.67 -3.32 7.10
CA THR A 64 8.93 -1.89 7.29
C THR A 64 7.70 -1.05 6.99
N GLY A 65 7.44 -0.05 7.83
CA GLY A 65 6.32 0.87 7.66
C GLY A 65 4.96 0.17 7.57
N ASP A 66 3.97 0.92 7.08
CA ASP A 66 2.59 0.43 6.99
C ASP A 66 2.33 -0.32 5.68
N SER A 67 1.52 -1.38 5.77
CA SER A 67 0.92 -2.03 4.61
C SER A 67 0.09 -1.04 3.78
N LEU A 68 0.07 -1.25 2.47
CA LEU A 68 -0.68 -0.43 1.52
C LEU A 68 -1.36 -1.28 0.44
N VAL A 69 -2.27 -0.66 -0.31
CA VAL A 69 -2.92 -1.30 -1.46
C VAL A 69 -2.16 -0.95 -2.72
N ALA A 70 -1.85 -1.96 -3.53
CA ALA A 70 -1.28 -1.80 -4.87
C ALA A 70 -2.12 -2.51 -5.92
N VAL A 71 -2.13 -1.96 -7.13
CA VAL A 71 -2.64 -2.65 -8.31
C VAL A 71 -1.59 -3.63 -8.81
N ASP A 72 -1.99 -4.88 -9.03
CA ASP A 72 -1.15 -5.90 -9.65
C ASP A 72 -1.32 -5.88 -11.17
N THR A 73 -0.21 -5.63 -11.88
CA THR A 73 -0.12 -5.68 -13.34
C THR A 73 0.73 -6.84 -13.86
N VAL A 74 1.28 -7.67 -12.98
CA VAL A 74 2.24 -8.73 -13.35
C VAL A 74 1.76 -10.15 -12.99
N GLY A 75 0.70 -10.27 -12.18
CA GLY A 75 0.04 -11.53 -11.89
C GLY A 75 0.57 -12.23 -10.64
N THR A 76 0.62 -11.52 -9.52
CA THR A 76 1.24 -11.99 -8.28
C THR A 76 0.31 -12.78 -7.36
N GLY A 77 0.93 -13.59 -6.50
CA GLY A 77 0.31 -14.37 -5.43
C GLY A 77 0.75 -13.93 -4.03
N VAL A 78 0.00 -14.34 -3.01
CA VAL A 78 0.34 -14.08 -1.61
C VAL A 78 1.66 -14.76 -1.25
N GLY A 79 2.52 -14.02 -0.55
CA GLY A 79 3.85 -14.48 -0.14
C GLY A 79 4.98 -14.08 -1.09
N GLU A 80 4.68 -13.69 -2.34
CA GLU A 80 5.71 -13.26 -3.29
C GLU A 80 6.34 -11.93 -2.90
N GLN A 81 7.64 -11.80 -3.18
CA GLN A 81 8.37 -10.54 -3.07
C GLN A 81 8.26 -9.78 -4.39
N VAL A 82 8.02 -8.48 -4.29
CA VAL A 82 7.65 -7.64 -5.42
C VAL A 82 8.29 -6.27 -5.33
N LEU A 83 8.44 -5.64 -6.50
CA LEU A 83 8.83 -4.26 -6.64
C LEU A 83 7.60 -3.39 -6.86
N VAL A 84 7.42 -2.39 -6.02
CA VAL A 84 6.23 -1.52 -6.05
C VAL A 84 6.66 -0.08 -6.31
N ILE A 85 6.01 0.58 -7.27
CA ILE A 85 6.14 2.02 -7.50
C ILE A 85 4.97 2.74 -6.82
N ARG A 86 5.24 3.82 -6.07
CA ARG A 86 4.25 4.67 -5.39
C ARG A 86 4.29 6.11 -5.90
N GLN A 87 4.03 6.28 -7.18
CA GLN A 87 3.99 7.56 -7.88
C GLN A 87 2.87 7.55 -8.92
N GLY A 88 1.94 8.52 -8.84
CA GLY A 88 0.75 8.54 -9.71
C GLY A 88 1.05 8.69 -11.20
N VAL A 89 2.08 9.46 -11.58
CA VAL A 89 2.47 9.63 -12.99
C VAL A 89 3.00 8.32 -13.58
N ALA A 90 3.90 7.64 -12.86
CA ALA A 90 4.41 6.33 -13.28
C ALA A 90 3.28 5.28 -13.30
N ALA A 91 2.38 5.30 -12.30
CA ALA A 91 1.21 4.43 -12.30
C ALA A 91 0.32 4.64 -13.53
N ALA A 92 0.08 5.90 -13.93
CA ALA A 92 -0.66 6.22 -15.15
C ALA A 92 -0.01 5.65 -16.41
N GLN A 93 1.33 5.76 -16.50
CA GLN A 93 2.11 5.22 -17.62
C GLN A 93 2.05 3.70 -17.68
N VAL A 94 2.26 3.01 -16.55
CA VAL A 94 2.22 1.54 -16.47
C VAL A 94 0.83 1.01 -16.83
N LEU A 95 -0.23 1.68 -16.35
CA LEU A 95 -1.61 1.25 -16.58
C LEU A 95 -2.17 1.68 -17.93
N HIS A 96 -1.49 2.58 -18.65
CA HIS A 96 -2.00 3.19 -19.90
C HIS A 96 -3.37 3.87 -19.71
N ILE A 97 -3.59 4.49 -18.56
CA ILE A 97 -4.81 5.23 -18.21
C ILE A 97 -4.41 6.68 -17.92
N ASP A 98 -5.15 7.65 -18.47
CA ASP A 98 -4.91 9.06 -18.14
C ASP A 98 -5.40 9.37 -16.72
N ARG A 99 -4.48 9.86 -15.87
CA ARG A 99 -4.73 10.31 -14.49
C ARG A 99 -5.63 9.37 -13.66
N PRO A 100 -5.35 8.07 -13.54
CA PRO A 100 -6.13 7.18 -12.71
C PRO A 100 -6.00 7.58 -11.23
N PRO A 101 -7.02 7.32 -10.40
CA PRO A 101 -6.93 7.49 -8.94
C PRO A 101 -6.07 6.39 -8.28
N ILE A 102 -4.98 5.97 -8.93
CA ILE A 102 -4.10 4.87 -8.53
C ILE A 102 -2.70 5.44 -8.27
N ARG A 103 -2.18 5.16 -7.08
CA ARG A 103 -0.83 5.62 -6.68
C ARG A 103 0.20 4.52 -6.64
N SER A 104 -0.19 3.29 -6.28
CA SER A 104 0.73 2.18 -6.05
C SER A 104 0.46 1.07 -7.05
N VAL A 105 1.51 0.62 -7.74
CA VAL A 105 1.45 -0.43 -8.75
C VAL A 105 2.63 -1.38 -8.54
N ILE A 106 2.35 -2.68 -8.59
CA ILE A 106 3.37 -3.74 -8.61
C ILE A 106 3.91 -3.81 -10.03
N VAL A 107 5.21 -3.57 -10.19
CA VAL A 107 5.86 -3.50 -11.51
C VAL A 107 6.77 -4.69 -11.80
N GLY A 108 7.00 -5.56 -10.82
CA GLY A 108 7.79 -6.77 -11.01
C GLY A 108 7.76 -7.70 -9.80
N VAL A 109 8.04 -8.97 -10.06
CA VAL A 109 8.33 -9.99 -9.04
C VAL A 109 9.85 -10.01 -8.83
N VAL A 110 10.26 -10.20 -7.58
CA VAL A 110 11.68 -10.22 -7.19
C VAL A 110 12.13 -11.68 -7.12
N ASP A 111 13.11 -12.03 -7.95
CA ASP A 111 13.69 -13.38 -7.97
C ASP A 111 14.80 -13.55 -6.91
N GLU A 112 15.68 -12.55 -6.78
CA GLU A 112 16.82 -12.59 -5.87
C GLU A 112 17.20 -11.17 -5.39
N ILE A 113 17.68 -11.07 -4.14
CA ILE A 113 18.21 -9.84 -3.56
C ILE A 113 19.64 -10.10 -3.08
N GLN A 114 20.60 -9.39 -3.66
CA GLN A 114 22.02 -9.47 -3.27
C GLN A 114 22.49 -8.13 -2.69
N VAL A 115 23.05 -8.18 -1.48
CA VAL A 115 23.61 -7.03 -0.75
C VAL A 115 25.11 -7.25 -0.54
N ALA A 116 25.89 -6.17 -0.62
CA ALA A 116 27.37 -6.20 -0.49
C ALA A 116 27.85 -6.09 0.96
#